data_AF-A0A2V8EQK2-F1
#
_entry.id   AF-A0A2V8EQK2-F1
#
_cell.length_a   1.000
_cell.length_b   1.000
_cell.length_c   1.000
_cell.angle_alpha   90.00
_cell.angle_beta   90.00
_cell.angle_gamma   90.00
#
_symmetry.space_group_name_H-M   'P 1'
#
loop_
_entity.id
_entity.type
_entity.pdbx_description
1 polymer ?
#
loop_
_entity_poly.entity_id
_entity_poly.type
_entity_poly.pdbx_seq_one_letter_code
_entity_poly.pdbx_strand_id
1 'polypeptide(L)'
;MLPANASSHREAPLISQDPMADNTDLYAFRSPDRPDTVTIVANYIPLEAPAGGPNFPAFDDTVLYEIHIDNDGDSKEDLTYQFRFHTETRDPDTFLYNTGPIASLTDPSWNRPQTFTVKLVRHGGDGDARAEVLGRGLPTPPDNIGPRSTPDYDALAAGAVTTLRGGVTVFAGQRDDPFFVDLGSIFDLAGLRPFNPLHAIPLPDEPGRDAVARYNTHTIAMQIPIAQIVRGGHPTIGVYASASRREVRILRRDGTTDTEGRFVEVSRLGEPLINEAVIPLGRKDFWNRSEPEDDAQFASFYTSPEVSRLENLLYGSALAPIDVTSADRRHE
;
A
#
# COMPACT_ATOMS: atom_id res chain seq x y z
N MET A 1 -19.49 5.45 10.12
CA MET A 1 -18.29 4.83 9.55
C MET A 1 -18.28 5.21 8.09
N LEU A 2 -17.43 6.17 7.71
CA LEU A 2 -17.14 6.38 6.30
C LEU A 2 -16.23 5.21 5.87
N PRO A 3 -16.49 4.54 4.73
CA PRO A 3 -15.59 3.52 4.23
C PRO A 3 -14.22 4.17 3.94
N ALA A 4 -13.14 3.55 4.42
CA ALA A 4 -11.80 3.88 3.95
C ALA A 4 -11.71 3.35 2.51
N ASN A 5 -11.48 4.24 1.55
CA ASN A 5 -11.40 3.88 0.14
C ASN A 5 -10.03 3.22 -0.14
N ALA A 6 -9.91 2.44 -1.23
CA ALA A 6 -8.68 1.76 -1.63
C ALA A 6 -8.35 1.88 -3.12
N SER A 7 -7.07 1.62 -3.48
CA SER A 7 -6.41 2.06 -4.72
C SER A 7 -6.13 0.90 -5.67
N SER A 8 -5.38 1.13 -6.75
CA SER A 8 -5.16 0.09 -7.76
C SER A 8 -3.68 -0.16 -8.03
N HIS A 9 -3.41 -1.21 -8.80
CA HIS A 9 -2.13 -1.88 -8.85
C HIS A 9 -1.34 -1.46 -10.08
N ARG A 10 0.00 -1.33 -9.96
CA ARG A 10 0.91 -1.05 -11.09
C ARG A 10 0.53 0.24 -11.82
N GLU A 11 0.22 1.24 -11.03
CA GLU A 11 -0.48 2.45 -11.42
C GLU A 11 0.37 3.39 -12.28
N ALA A 12 1.70 3.33 -12.17
CA ALA A 12 2.66 4.11 -12.97
C ALA A 12 3.59 3.24 -13.84
N PRO A 13 4.13 3.76 -14.97
CA PRO A 13 5.02 3.00 -15.85
C PRO A 13 6.23 2.39 -15.15
N LEU A 14 6.93 3.14 -14.28
CA LEU A 14 8.13 2.64 -13.62
C LEU A 14 7.80 1.68 -12.48
N ILE A 15 6.76 1.96 -11.69
CA ILE A 15 6.38 1.08 -10.58
C ILE A 15 5.81 -0.25 -11.09
N SER A 16 5.19 -0.27 -12.27
CA SER A 16 4.78 -1.52 -12.94
C SER A 16 5.94 -2.49 -13.23
N GLN A 17 7.19 -2.02 -13.16
CA GLN A 17 8.44 -2.79 -13.31
C GLN A 17 9.14 -3.08 -11.98
N ASP A 18 8.62 -2.55 -10.87
CA ASP A 18 9.15 -2.72 -9.51
C ASP A 18 8.02 -3.09 -8.53
N PRO A 19 7.43 -4.30 -8.67
CA PRO A 19 6.26 -4.71 -7.88
C PRO A 19 6.53 -4.75 -6.37
N MET A 20 7.79 -4.85 -5.94
CA MET A 20 8.14 -4.90 -4.52
C MET A 20 8.02 -3.54 -3.84
N ALA A 21 8.01 -2.44 -4.59
CA ALA A 21 7.80 -1.09 -4.09
C ALA A 21 6.40 -0.53 -4.44
N ASP A 22 5.59 -1.31 -5.15
CA ASP A 22 4.25 -0.93 -5.60
C ASP A 22 3.31 -0.85 -4.39
N ASN A 23 2.80 0.35 -4.10
CA ASN A 23 1.92 0.63 -2.97
C ASN A 23 0.49 0.57 -3.51
N THR A 24 -0.28 -0.41 -3.03
CA THR A 24 -1.55 -0.76 -3.64
C THR A 24 -2.71 -0.09 -2.94
N ASP A 25 -2.64 0.10 -1.62
CA ASP A 25 -3.70 0.68 -0.81
C ASP A 25 -3.20 1.31 0.48
N LEU A 26 -3.91 2.34 0.93
CA LEU A 26 -3.78 2.87 2.28
C LEU A 26 -5.15 3.01 2.93
N TYR A 27 -5.26 2.49 4.15
CA TYR A 27 -6.43 2.64 5.00
C TYR A 27 -6.02 3.25 6.32
N ALA A 28 -6.75 4.25 6.79
CA ALA A 28 -6.60 4.82 8.12
C ALA A 28 -7.96 5.00 8.79
N PHE A 29 -8.15 4.40 9.96
CA PHE A 29 -9.42 4.46 10.68
C PHE A 29 -9.24 4.33 12.18
N ARG A 30 -10.14 4.95 12.94
CA ARG A 30 -10.23 4.73 14.39
C ARG A 30 -10.56 3.26 14.65
N SER A 31 -9.75 2.58 15.44
CA SER A 31 -9.86 1.12 15.57
C SER A 31 -11.15 0.71 16.27
N PRO A 32 -11.97 -0.19 15.67
CA PRO A 32 -13.24 -0.61 16.27
C PRO A 32 -13.07 -1.42 17.57
N ASP A 33 -11.99 -2.20 17.64
CA ASP A 33 -11.62 -3.08 18.75
C ASP A 33 -10.92 -2.33 19.90
N ARG A 34 -10.19 -1.24 19.59
CA ARG A 34 -9.56 -0.34 20.57
C ARG A 34 -9.79 1.13 20.21
N PRO A 35 -10.94 1.72 20.57
CA PRO A 35 -11.31 3.05 20.11
C PRO A 35 -10.41 4.21 20.57
N ASP A 36 -9.49 4.02 21.50
CA ASP A 36 -8.46 5.00 21.86
C ASP A 36 -7.22 4.95 20.94
N THR A 37 -7.28 4.15 19.87
CA THR A 37 -6.22 3.96 18.88
C THR A 37 -6.72 4.23 17.45
N VAL A 38 -5.77 4.44 16.53
CA VAL A 38 -5.97 4.47 15.07
C VAL A 38 -5.25 3.29 14.47
N THR A 39 -5.94 2.56 13.58
CA THR A 39 -5.35 1.55 12.73
C THR A 39 -4.99 2.18 11.39
N ILE A 40 -3.73 2.00 10.97
CA ILE A 40 -3.24 2.33 9.63
C ILE A 40 -2.78 1.04 8.97
N VAL A 41 -3.19 0.83 7.72
CA VAL A 41 -2.88 -0.36 6.91
C VAL A 41 -2.36 0.12 5.56
N ALA A 42 -1.12 -0.19 5.23
CA ALA A 42 -0.51 0.08 3.94
C ALA A 42 -0.23 -1.26 3.24
N ASN A 43 -0.80 -1.43 2.05
CA ASN A 43 -0.64 -2.64 1.25
C ASN A 43 0.40 -2.40 0.15
N TYR A 44 1.17 -3.44 -0.15
CA TYR A 44 2.22 -3.44 -1.14
C TYR A 44 2.21 -4.76 -1.90
N ILE A 45 2.88 -4.81 -3.05
CA ILE A 45 3.04 -6.03 -3.84
C ILE A 45 1.68 -6.52 -4.38
N PRO A 46 1.31 -6.11 -5.61
CA PRO A 46 0.02 -6.44 -6.23
C PRO A 46 -0.13 -7.92 -6.53
N LEU A 47 -1.38 -8.40 -6.54
CA LEU A 47 -1.81 -9.58 -7.29
C LEU A 47 -0.98 -10.85 -7.00
N GLU A 48 -0.69 -11.11 -5.73
CA GLU A 48 0.11 -12.26 -5.33
C GLU A 48 -0.69 -13.54 -5.50
N ALA A 49 -0.33 -14.32 -6.52
CA ALA A 49 -0.94 -15.62 -6.75
C ALA A 49 -0.50 -16.60 -5.64
N PRO A 50 -1.43 -17.33 -4.98
CA PRO A 50 -1.07 -18.35 -4.00
C PRO A 50 -0.13 -19.44 -4.55
N ALA A 51 -0.23 -19.70 -5.86
CA ALA A 51 0.61 -20.68 -6.58
C ALA A 51 1.83 -20.04 -7.28
N GLY A 52 2.42 -18.97 -6.71
CA GLY A 52 3.50 -18.18 -7.31
C GLY A 52 4.93 -18.76 -7.24
N GLY A 53 5.12 -19.98 -6.74
CA GLY A 53 6.44 -20.58 -6.52
C GLY A 53 7.31 -20.75 -7.79
N PRO A 54 8.59 -21.14 -7.65
CA PRO A 54 9.25 -21.63 -6.44
C PRO A 54 9.75 -20.54 -5.47
N ASN A 55 9.66 -19.26 -5.86
CA ASN A 55 9.95 -18.12 -4.98
C ASN A 55 8.64 -17.39 -4.70
N PHE A 56 8.35 -17.16 -3.43
CA PHE A 56 7.14 -16.48 -3.01
C PHE A 56 7.43 -15.00 -2.73
N PRO A 57 6.42 -14.12 -2.83
CA PRO A 57 6.57 -12.70 -2.53
C PRO A 57 7.09 -12.46 -1.11
N ALA A 58 7.87 -11.40 -0.93
CA ALA A 58 8.33 -10.94 0.37
C ALA A 58 8.65 -9.44 0.24
N PHE A 59 8.60 -8.68 1.34
CA PHE A 59 9.07 -7.31 1.30
C PHE A 59 10.56 -7.26 0.89
N ASP A 60 10.91 -6.41 -0.06
CA ASP A 60 12.29 -6.29 -0.53
C ASP A 60 13.18 -5.57 0.51
N ASP A 61 14.27 -6.24 0.92
CA ASP A 61 15.26 -5.77 1.89
C ASP A 61 15.90 -4.39 1.52
N THR A 62 15.88 -4.02 0.25
CA THR A 62 16.48 -2.78 -0.27
C THR A 62 15.48 -1.62 -0.38
N VAL A 63 14.18 -1.86 -0.17
CA VAL A 63 13.15 -0.82 -0.09
C VAL A 63 13.09 -0.24 1.33
N LEU A 64 12.86 1.06 1.41
CA LEU A 64 12.43 1.74 2.63
C LEU A 64 10.92 1.97 2.51
N TYR A 65 10.14 1.27 3.33
CA TYR A 65 8.69 1.45 3.40
C TYR A 65 8.37 2.38 4.55
N GLU A 66 7.47 3.33 4.33
CA GLU A 66 7.18 4.39 5.29
C GLU A 66 5.69 4.67 5.40
N ILE A 67 5.24 4.96 6.62
CA ILE A 67 3.92 5.55 6.90
C ILE A 67 4.17 6.91 7.50
N HIS A 68 3.62 7.95 6.88
CA HIS A 68 3.80 9.35 7.22
C HIS A 68 2.52 9.90 7.83
N ILE A 69 2.65 10.76 8.84
CA ILE A 69 1.55 11.40 9.53
C ILE A 69 1.83 12.89 9.66
N ASP A 70 0.96 13.70 9.09
CA ASP A 70 0.80 15.14 9.38
C ASP A 70 -0.22 15.29 10.50
N ASN A 71 0.14 15.96 11.60
CA ASN A 71 -0.76 16.17 12.73
C ASN A 71 -0.96 17.64 13.12
N ASP A 72 -0.56 18.58 12.25
CA ASP A 72 -0.87 20.00 12.41
C ASP A 72 -1.53 20.66 11.18
N GLY A 73 -1.59 19.94 10.06
CA GLY A 73 -2.36 20.30 8.87
C GLY A 73 -1.62 21.22 7.90
N ASP A 74 -0.29 21.29 7.99
CA ASP A 74 0.53 22.06 7.06
C ASP A 74 0.96 21.27 5.80
N SER A 75 0.49 20.01 5.67
CA SER A 75 0.80 19.06 4.59
C SER A 75 2.24 18.54 4.58
N LYS A 76 3.00 18.77 5.66
CA LYS A 76 4.30 18.15 5.92
C LYS A 76 4.14 17.10 7.01
N GLU A 77 4.86 16.00 6.89
CA GLU A 77 4.79 14.96 7.90
C GLU A 77 5.55 15.35 9.18
N ASP A 78 4.88 15.19 10.32
CA ASP A 78 5.47 15.35 11.65
C ASP A 78 6.09 14.05 12.15
N LEU A 79 5.52 12.92 11.73
CA LEU A 79 5.90 11.57 12.17
C LEU A 79 6.04 10.65 10.97
N THR A 80 7.15 9.93 10.90
CA THR A 80 7.36 8.87 9.89
C THR A 80 7.71 7.56 10.57
N TYR A 81 6.90 6.52 10.37
CA TYR A 81 7.20 5.16 10.76
C TYR A 81 7.90 4.44 9.61
N GLN A 82 9.18 4.15 9.80
CA GLN A 82 10.04 3.48 8.83
C GLN A 82 10.11 1.98 9.10
N PHE A 83 9.90 1.19 8.05
CA PHE A 83 9.99 -0.26 8.07
C PHE A 83 11.14 -0.71 7.17
N ARG A 84 12.05 -1.50 7.75
CA ARG A 84 13.15 -2.13 7.02
C ARG A 84 13.14 -3.62 7.27
N PHE A 85 13.11 -4.38 6.19
CA PHE A 85 13.04 -5.83 6.19
C PHE A 85 14.41 -6.45 6.01
N HIS A 86 14.55 -7.66 6.54
CA HIS A 86 15.71 -8.50 6.35
C HIS A 86 15.25 -9.94 6.16
N THR A 87 15.70 -10.55 5.06
CA THR A 87 15.36 -11.93 4.74
C THR A 87 16.57 -12.84 4.76
N GLU A 88 16.47 -13.95 5.49
CA GLU A 88 17.53 -14.95 5.54
C GLU A 88 17.27 -16.06 4.51
N THR A 89 18.34 -16.67 4.00
CA THR A 89 18.28 -17.99 3.35
C THR A 89 19.05 -18.96 4.23
N ARG A 90 18.36 -19.91 4.87
CA ARG A 90 18.98 -20.83 5.83
C ARG A 90 19.76 -21.96 5.16
N ASP A 91 19.20 -22.50 4.08
CA ASP A 91 19.76 -23.53 3.21
C ASP A 91 19.77 -23.01 1.76
N PRO A 92 20.92 -22.51 1.27
CA PRO A 92 21.07 -22.02 -0.10
C PRO A 92 21.21 -23.14 -1.13
N ASP A 93 21.36 -24.40 -0.71
CA ASP A 93 21.61 -25.54 -1.61
C ASP A 93 20.31 -26.23 -2.07
N THR A 94 19.15 -25.70 -1.66
CA THR A 94 17.82 -26.16 -2.06
C THR A 94 17.00 -25.05 -2.73
N PHE A 95 16.17 -25.43 -3.71
CA PHE A 95 15.20 -24.50 -4.33
C PHE A 95 13.93 -24.34 -3.49
N LEU A 96 13.78 -25.10 -2.41
CA LEU A 96 12.57 -25.15 -1.60
C LEU A 96 12.48 -23.95 -0.66
N TYR A 97 11.31 -23.29 -0.65
CA TYR A 97 10.94 -22.29 0.36
C TYR A 97 10.87 -22.88 1.78
N ASN A 98 10.49 -24.15 1.88
CA ASN A 98 10.42 -24.89 3.11
C ASN A 98 10.71 -26.38 2.87
N THR A 99 11.46 -27.00 3.78
CA THR A 99 11.87 -28.43 3.69
C THR A 99 10.90 -29.37 4.40
N GLY A 100 9.86 -28.82 5.04
CA GLY A 100 8.79 -29.50 5.75
C GLY A 100 7.69 -28.51 6.15
N PRO A 101 6.60 -28.95 6.80
CA PRO A 101 5.56 -28.04 7.29
C PRO A 101 6.14 -26.98 8.22
N ILE A 102 5.64 -25.75 8.12
CA ILE A 102 5.99 -24.63 9.00
C ILE A 102 4.91 -24.56 10.08
N ALA A 103 5.23 -24.96 11.30
CA ALA A 103 4.30 -24.96 12.43
C ALA A 103 4.49 -23.77 13.39
N SER A 104 5.57 -22.99 13.22
CA SER A 104 5.85 -21.79 14.01
C SER A 104 6.72 -20.79 13.23
N LEU A 105 6.79 -19.54 13.67
CA LEU A 105 7.60 -18.49 13.04
C LEU A 105 9.12 -18.76 13.12
N THR A 106 9.54 -19.65 14.01
CA THR A 106 10.93 -20.08 14.18
C THR A 106 11.17 -21.50 13.69
N ASP A 107 10.22 -22.09 12.96
CA ASP A 107 10.33 -23.48 12.51
C ASP A 107 11.58 -23.67 11.65
N PRO A 108 12.44 -24.66 11.95
CA PRO A 108 13.66 -24.90 11.18
C PRO A 108 13.37 -25.33 9.73
N SER A 109 12.18 -25.84 9.43
CA SER A 109 11.78 -26.20 8.07
C SER A 109 11.48 -24.97 7.19
N TRP A 110 11.30 -23.78 7.76
CA TRP A 110 11.14 -22.55 6.97
C TRP A 110 12.51 -22.06 6.48
N ASN A 111 12.76 -22.08 5.17
CA ASN A 111 14.07 -21.76 4.59
C ASN A 111 14.30 -20.25 4.42
N ARG A 112 13.22 -19.48 4.27
CA ARG A 112 13.22 -18.06 3.91
C ARG A 112 12.48 -17.18 4.93
N PRO A 113 12.86 -17.20 6.23
CA PRO A 113 12.25 -16.31 7.21
C PRO A 113 12.59 -14.85 6.93
N GLN A 114 11.63 -13.97 7.18
CA GLN A 114 11.83 -12.53 7.11
C GLN A 114 11.52 -11.90 8.47
N THR A 115 12.31 -10.88 8.82
CA THR A 115 12.07 -10.04 9.98
C THR A 115 12.13 -8.58 9.59
N PHE A 116 11.63 -7.70 10.46
CA PHE A 116 11.67 -6.27 10.22
C PHE A 116 12.02 -5.45 11.46
N THR A 117 12.44 -4.21 11.20
CA THR A 117 12.69 -3.16 12.19
C THR A 117 11.69 -2.04 11.97
N VAL A 118 11.12 -1.52 13.06
CA VAL A 118 10.28 -0.32 13.05
C VAL A 118 11.03 0.81 13.73
N LYS A 119 11.15 1.93 13.04
CA LYS A 119 11.77 3.16 13.53
C LYS A 119 10.79 4.31 13.39
N LEU A 120 10.65 5.12 14.43
CA LEU A 120 9.89 6.35 14.39
C LEU A 120 10.84 7.53 14.19
N VAL A 121 10.58 8.33 13.17
CA VAL A 121 11.21 9.62 12.94
C VAL A 121 10.20 10.70 13.33
N ARG A 122 10.63 11.65 14.16
CA ARG A 122 9.85 12.84 14.52
C ARG A 122 10.52 14.05 13.91
N HIS A 123 9.79 14.75 13.07
CA HIS A 123 10.26 15.95 12.38
C HIS A 123 9.89 17.20 13.20
N GLY A 124 10.76 18.21 13.17
CA GLY A 124 10.56 19.50 13.83
C GLY A 124 10.71 20.66 12.83
N GLY A 125 10.22 21.84 13.22
CA GLY A 125 10.01 22.99 12.32
C GLY A 125 11.23 23.62 11.63
N ASP A 126 12.46 23.12 11.86
CA ASP A 126 13.71 23.61 11.23
C ASP A 126 14.48 22.50 10.48
N GLY A 127 13.81 21.39 10.13
CA GLY A 127 14.45 20.22 9.52
C GLY A 127 15.26 19.37 10.51
N ASP A 128 15.11 19.59 11.82
CA ASP A 128 15.56 18.65 12.85
C ASP A 128 14.69 17.40 12.80
N ALA A 129 15.32 16.23 12.78
CA ALA A 129 14.63 14.96 12.76
C ALA A 129 15.24 14.04 13.82
N ARG A 130 14.40 13.55 14.74
CA ARG A 130 14.82 12.62 15.80
C ARG A 130 14.30 11.23 15.52
N ALA A 131 15.22 10.29 15.55
CA ALA A 131 14.96 8.88 15.26
C ALA A 131 14.98 8.03 16.53
N GLU A 132 13.96 7.20 16.71
CA GLU A 132 13.89 6.17 17.75
C GLU A 132 13.56 4.81 17.13
N VAL A 133 14.25 3.76 17.55
CA VAL A 133 13.91 2.39 17.13
C VAL A 133 12.89 1.81 18.10
N LEU A 134 11.69 1.53 17.61
CA LEU A 134 10.57 1.01 18.42
C LEU A 134 10.64 -0.51 18.58
N GLY A 135 11.16 -1.22 17.56
CA GLY A 135 11.34 -2.68 17.57
C GLY A 135 12.33 -3.16 16.51
N ARG A 136 13.02 -4.28 16.77
CA ARG A 136 13.97 -4.93 15.85
C ARG A 136 13.74 -6.44 15.84
N GLY A 137 14.00 -7.08 14.71
CA GLY A 137 13.87 -8.54 14.56
C GLY A 137 12.42 -9.01 14.76
N LEU A 138 11.45 -8.16 14.42
CA LEU A 138 10.04 -8.49 14.50
C LEU A 138 9.70 -9.49 13.39
N PRO A 139 8.99 -10.58 13.66
CA PRO A 139 8.77 -11.61 12.66
C PRO A 139 7.69 -11.21 11.66
N THR A 140 7.85 -11.58 10.40
CA THR A 140 6.73 -11.75 9.47
C THR A 140 6.20 -13.18 9.58
N PRO A 141 4.95 -13.48 9.19
CA PRO A 141 4.55 -14.85 8.90
C PRO A 141 5.23 -15.35 7.60
N PRO A 142 5.29 -16.67 7.37
CA PRO A 142 5.57 -17.23 6.05
C PRO A 142 4.42 -16.93 5.08
N ASP A 143 4.56 -17.32 3.82
CA ASP A 143 3.50 -17.21 2.81
C ASP A 143 2.46 -18.34 2.94
N ASN A 144 1.21 -18.05 2.59
CA ASN A 144 0.13 -19.02 2.57
C ASN A 144 0.16 -19.90 1.32
N ILE A 145 1.20 -20.74 1.23
CA ILE A 145 1.45 -21.61 0.06
C ILE A 145 0.40 -22.73 -0.05
N GLY A 146 -0.07 -23.25 1.09
CA GLY A 146 -1.09 -24.29 1.15
C GLY A 146 -0.83 -25.35 2.22
N PRO A 147 -1.73 -26.34 2.34
CA PRO A 147 -1.87 -27.17 3.54
C PRO A 147 -0.68 -28.07 3.87
N ARG A 148 0.29 -28.24 2.97
CA ARG A 148 1.54 -28.96 3.25
C ARG A 148 2.62 -28.08 3.86
N SER A 149 2.69 -26.83 3.42
CA SER A 149 3.73 -25.88 3.86
C SER A 149 3.24 -25.07 5.06
N THR A 150 2.01 -24.56 5.00
CA THR A 150 1.42 -23.70 6.01
C THR A 150 0.03 -24.23 6.40
N PRO A 151 -0.03 -25.37 7.12
CA PRO A 151 -1.30 -26.03 7.47
C PRO A 151 -2.22 -25.19 8.36
N ASP A 152 -1.66 -24.25 9.12
CA ASP A 152 -2.39 -23.32 10.00
C ASP A 152 -1.83 -21.90 9.82
N TYR A 153 -2.15 -21.29 8.67
CA TYR A 153 -1.68 -19.96 8.34
C TYR A 153 -2.15 -18.90 9.33
N ASP A 154 -3.40 -18.99 9.79
CA ASP A 154 -4.00 -18.01 10.69
C ASP A 154 -3.26 -17.96 12.03
N ALA A 155 -2.84 -19.09 12.58
CA ALA A 155 -2.02 -19.12 13.79
C ALA A 155 -0.64 -18.48 13.58
N LEU A 156 -0.01 -18.72 12.42
CA LEU A 156 1.30 -18.13 12.08
C LEU A 156 1.17 -16.60 11.92
N ALA A 157 0.16 -16.16 11.17
CA ALA A 157 -0.21 -14.77 10.96
C ALA A 157 -0.50 -14.04 12.28
N ALA A 158 -1.27 -14.65 13.18
CA ALA A 158 -1.56 -14.09 14.50
C ALA A 158 -0.31 -14.03 15.39
N GLY A 159 0.55 -15.04 15.32
CA GLY A 159 1.82 -15.08 16.06
C GLY A 159 2.81 -13.99 15.65
N ALA A 160 2.65 -13.42 14.46
CA ALA A 160 3.52 -12.35 13.94
C ALA A 160 3.10 -10.94 14.40
N VAL A 161 1.90 -10.80 14.99
CA VAL A 161 1.43 -9.54 15.55
C VAL A 161 2.23 -9.20 16.81
N THR A 162 2.94 -8.06 16.80
CA THR A 162 3.80 -7.67 17.91
C THR A 162 3.37 -6.34 18.52
N THR A 163 3.25 -6.28 19.85
CA THR A 163 3.06 -5.00 20.57
C THR A 163 4.40 -4.44 21.01
N LEU A 164 4.71 -3.24 20.54
CA LEU A 164 5.93 -2.48 20.81
C LEU A 164 5.78 -1.61 22.06
N ARG A 165 6.88 -0.97 22.47
CA ARG A 165 6.85 0.04 23.53
C ARG A 165 5.87 1.17 23.16
N GLY A 166 5.25 1.73 24.18
CA GLY A 166 4.21 2.75 24.00
C GLY A 166 2.85 2.20 23.55
N GLY A 167 2.66 0.88 23.46
CA GLY A 167 1.35 0.30 23.14
C GLY A 167 0.99 0.34 21.66
N VAL A 168 1.96 0.63 20.79
CA VAL A 168 1.82 0.47 19.33
C VAL A 168 1.85 -1.00 18.99
N THR A 169 0.85 -1.50 18.27
CA THR A 169 0.83 -2.88 17.77
C THR A 169 1.13 -2.88 16.28
N VAL A 170 1.97 -3.80 15.81
CA VAL A 170 2.39 -3.88 14.41
C VAL A 170 2.26 -5.30 13.86
N PHE A 171 2.04 -5.38 12.56
CA PHE A 171 2.07 -6.60 11.76
C PHE A 171 2.66 -6.28 10.38
N ALA A 172 3.44 -7.20 9.81
CA ALA A 172 3.87 -7.12 8.42
C ALA A 172 3.86 -8.51 7.79
N GLY A 173 3.20 -8.68 6.63
CA GLY A 173 3.19 -9.92 5.86
C GLY A 173 1.96 -10.07 4.97
N GLN A 174 1.88 -11.22 4.30
CA GLN A 174 0.83 -11.52 3.33
C GLN A 174 -0.60 -11.44 3.92
N ARG A 175 -1.54 -10.85 3.19
CA ARG A 175 -2.98 -10.83 3.48
C ARG A 175 -3.78 -10.89 2.19
N ASP A 176 -5.02 -11.37 2.28
CA ASP A 176 -5.98 -11.27 1.18
C ASP A 176 -6.17 -9.78 0.82
N ASP A 177 -6.23 -9.47 -0.47
CA ASP A 177 -6.46 -8.11 -0.94
C ASP A 177 -7.85 -7.63 -0.50
N PRO A 178 -7.95 -6.58 0.34
CA PRO A 178 -9.23 -6.13 0.86
C PRO A 178 -10.01 -5.24 -0.13
N PHE A 179 -9.45 -4.94 -1.30
CA PHE A 179 -10.09 -4.11 -2.31
C PHE A 179 -11.02 -4.90 -3.24
N PHE A 180 -11.86 -4.18 -4.00
CA PHE A 180 -12.77 -4.75 -4.98
C PHE A 180 -12.74 -3.89 -6.24
N VAL A 181 -12.18 -4.44 -7.32
CA VAL A 181 -12.03 -3.68 -8.57
C VAL A 181 -12.07 -4.59 -9.79
N ASP A 182 -12.77 -4.14 -10.84
CA ASP A 182 -12.78 -4.82 -12.15
C ASP A 182 -11.67 -4.24 -13.03
N LEU A 183 -10.42 -4.56 -12.69
CA LEU A 183 -9.24 -4.06 -13.41
C LEU A 183 -9.33 -4.34 -14.92
N GLY A 184 -9.82 -5.53 -15.28
CA GLY A 184 -9.96 -5.94 -16.68
C GLY A 184 -10.95 -5.06 -17.45
N SER A 185 -12.10 -4.74 -16.86
CA SER A 185 -13.12 -3.92 -17.52
C SER A 185 -12.78 -2.43 -17.49
N ILE A 186 -12.33 -1.90 -16.35
CA ILE A 186 -12.06 -0.47 -16.20
C ILE A 186 -10.87 -0.01 -17.06
N PHE A 187 -9.85 -0.86 -17.22
CA PHE A 187 -8.70 -0.56 -18.08
C PHE A 187 -8.86 -1.07 -19.52
N ASP A 188 -9.97 -1.75 -19.84
CA ASP A 188 -10.47 -1.92 -21.20
C ASP A 188 -11.41 -0.75 -21.56
N LEU A 189 -10.80 0.42 -21.74
CA LEU A 189 -11.46 1.68 -22.14
C LEU A 189 -12.58 2.15 -21.18
N ALA A 190 -12.37 2.08 -19.86
CA ALA A 190 -13.36 2.52 -18.87
C ALA A 190 -14.73 1.82 -19.00
N GLY A 191 -14.70 0.54 -19.41
CA GLY A 191 -15.89 -0.30 -19.45
C GLY A 191 -16.43 -0.53 -18.04
N LEU A 192 -17.66 -0.11 -17.79
CA LEU A 192 -18.39 -0.36 -16.56
C LEU A 192 -19.40 -1.47 -16.85
N ARG A 193 -19.09 -2.72 -16.50
CA ARG A 193 -19.85 -3.90 -16.96
C ARG A 193 -21.39 -3.78 -16.83
N PRO A 194 -21.96 -3.28 -15.72
CA PRO A 194 -23.42 -3.12 -15.61
C PRO A 194 -24.01 -2.06 -16.56
N PHE A 195 -23.17 -1.14 -17.05
CA PHE A 195 -23.52 -0.04 -17.94
C PHE A 195 -22.93 -0.22 -19.36
N ASN A 196 -22.34 -1.37 -19.67
CA ASN A 196 -21.78 -1.68 -20.99
C ASN A 196 -22.71 -1.35 -22.17
N PRO A 197 -24.03 -1.59 -22.11
CA PRO A 197 -24.93 -1.21 -23.22
C PRO A 197 -25.01 0.30 -23.48
N LEU A 198 -24.61 1.12 -22.51
CA LEU A 198 -24.62 2.58 -22.57
C LEU A 198 -23.26 3.16 -22.99
N HIS A 199 -22.23 2.32 -23.07
CA HIS A 199 -20.89 2.70 -23.51
C HIS A 199 -20.87 2.99 -25.02
N ALA A 200 -20.00 3.91 -25.46
CA ALA A 200 -19.85 4.31 -26.86
C ALA A 200 -19.47 3.16 -27.79
N ILE A 201 -18.80 2.14 -27.24
CA ILE A 201 -18.56 0.83 -27.87
C ILE A 201 -19.35 -0.20 -27.05
N PRO A 202 -20.63 -0.43 -27.36
CA PRO A 202 -21.52 -1.19 -26.47
C PRO A 202 -21.17 -2.67 -26.46
N LEU A 203 -21.25 -3.26 -25.26
CA LEU A 203 -21.18 -4.69 -25.01
C LEU A 203 -22.44 -5.15 -24.24
N PRO A 204 -22.72 -6.46 -24.13
CA PRO A 204 -23.75 -6.95 -23.24
C PRO A 204 -23.52 -6.50 -21.78
N ASP A 205 -24.62 -6.34 -21.04
CA ASP A 205 -24.56 -6.10 -19.61
C ASP A 205 -24.01 -7.34 -18.89
N GLU A 206 -23.04 -7.11 -18.02
CA GLU A 206 -22.45 -8.15 -17.20
C GLU A 206 -22.31 -7.67 -15.75
N PRO A 207 -22.33 -8.58 -14.76
CA PRO A 207 -21.94 -8.22 -13.41
C PRO A 207 -20.45 -7.83 -13.39
N GLY A 208 -20.12 -6.83 -12.57
CA GLY A 208 -18.72 -6.50 -12.26
C GLY A 208 -17.98 -7.72 -11.72
N ARG A 209 -16.69 -7.84 -12.07
CA ARG A 209 -15.82 -8.92 -11.62
C ARG A 209 -14.76 -8.35 -10.72
N ASP A 210 -14.66 -8.90 -9.52
CA ASP A 210 -13.54 -8.61 -8.64
C ASP A 210 -12.27 -9.28 -9.18
N ALA A 211 -11.37 -8.47 -9.73
CA ALA A 211 -10.14 -8.92 -10.36
C ALA A 211 -9.03 -9.24 -9.33
N VAL A 212 -9.19 -8.79 -8.09
CA VAL A 212 -8.21 -9.02 -7.01
C VAL A 212 -8.66 -10.13 -6.06
N ALA A 213 -9.92 -10.56 -6.14
CA ALA A 213 -10.41 -11.74 -5.42
C ALA A 213 -9.45 -12.94 -5.52
N ARG A 214 -9.10 -13.52 -4.35
CA ARG A 214 -8.22 -14.69 -4.20
C ARG A 214 -6.75 -14.44 -4.55
N TYR A 215 -6.36 -13.17 -4.69
CA TYR A 215 -4.97 -12.75 -4.70
C TYR A 215 -4.64 -12.11 -3.36
N ASN A 216 -3.39 -12.26 -2.95
CA ASN A 216 -2.89 -11.59 -1.76
C ASN A 216 -2.15 -10.30 -2.13
N THR A 217 -1.87 -9.52 -1.08
CA THR A 217 -0.94 -8.41 -1.02
C THR A 217 -0.04 -8.60 0.20
N HIS A 218 1.10 -7.92 0.26
CA HIS A 218 1.87 -7.76 1.49
C HIS A 218 1.43 -6.51 2.25
N THR A 219 0.92 -6.70 3.46
CA THR A 219 0.40 -5.62 4.29
C THR A 219 1.39 -5.23 5.38
N ILE A 220 1.57 -3.93 5.58
CA ILE A 220 2.10 -3.31 6.81
C ILE A 220 0.93 -2.72 7.58
N ALA A 221 0.65 -3.22 8.78
CA ALA A 221 -0.42 -2.72 9.63
C ALA A 221 0.12 -2.22 10.97
N MET A 222 -0.42 -1.10 11.44
CA MET A 222 -0.13 -0.49 12.73
C MET A 222 -1.41 -0.11 13.45
N GLN A 223 -1.47 -0.35 14.76
CA GLN A 223 -2.50 0.19 15.65
C GLN A 223 -1.81 1.08 16.69
N ILE A 224 -2.06 2.39 16.62
CA ILE A 224 -1.29 3.43 17.32
C ILE A 224 -2.21 4.16 18.30
N PRO A 225 -1.83 4.35 19.58
CA PRO A 225 -2.60 5.19 20.50
C PRO A 225 -2.78 6.61 19.97
N ILE A 226 -4.02 7.11 19.96
CA ILE A 226 -4.38 8.44 19.45
C ILE A 226 -3.53 9.54 20.11
N ALA A 227 -3.26 9.41 21.41
CA ALA A 227 -2.47 10.37 22.19
C ALA A 227 -1.00 10.54 21.71
N GLN A 228 -0.51 9.66 20.82
CA GLN A 228 0.85 9.75 20.26
C GLN A 228 0.90 10.45 18.90
N ILE A 229 -0.24 10.56 18.21
CA ILE A 229 -0.31 11.03 16.82
C ILE A 229 -1.23 12.23 16.64
N VAL A 230 -2.03 12.59 17.65
CA VAL A 230 -2.88 13.79 17.63
C VAL A 230 -2.27 14.87 18.54
N ARG A 231 -2.13 16.09 18.01
CA ARG A 231 -1.71 17.27 18.78
C ARG A 231 -2.92 18.04 19.31
N GLY A 232 -2.74 18.71 20.44
CA GLY A 232 -3.78 19.57 21.03
C GLY A 232 -4.19 20.68 20.07
N GLY A 233 -5.49 20.79 19.77
CA GLY A 233 -6.02 21.76 18.80
C GLY A 233 -6.15 21.24 17.36
N HIS A 234 -5.55 20.09 17.04
CA HIS A 234 -5.56 19.48 15.70
C HIS A 234 -6.04 18.02 15.79
N PRO A 235 -7.37 17.77 15.86
CA PRO A 235 -7.91 16.42 16.04
C PRO A 235 -7.89 15.56 14.77
N THR A 236 -7.57 16.17 13.62
CA THR A 236 -7.48 15.52 12.30
C THR A 236 -6.02 15.30 11.97
N ILE A 237 -5.71 14.17 11.34
CA ILE A 237 -4.37 13.84 10.84
C ILE A 237 -4.45 13.58 9.33
N GLY A 238 -3.40 13.95 8.60
CA GLY A 238 -3.12 13.46 7.26
C GLY A 238 -2.27 12.20 7.33
N VAL A 239 -2.52 11.22 6.46
CA VAL A 239 -1.74 9.98 6.39
C VAL A 239 -1.46 9.65 4.95
N TYR A 240 -0.21 9.30 4.65
CA TYR A 240 0.14 8.64 3.39
C TYR A 240 1.21 7.56 3.66
N ALA A 241 1.34 6.61 2.76
CA ALA A 241 2.39 5.60 2.78
C ALA A 241 3.25 5.72 1.53
N SER A 242 4.53 5.36 1.65
CA SER A 242 5.47 5.45 0.55
C SER A 242 6.41 4.25 0.51
N ALA A 243 7.04 4.04 -0.65
CA ALA A 243 8.17 3.15 -0.80
C ALA A 243 9.29 3.88 -1.53
N SER A 244 10.48 3.79 -0.96
CA SER A 244 11.67 4.47 -1.44
C SER A 244 12.78 3.48 -1.81
N ARG A 245 13.45 3.75 -2.93
CA ARG A 245 14.64 3.03 -3.41
C ARG A 245 15.86 3.93 -3.31
N ARG A 246 17.05 3.33 -3.23
CA ARG A 246 18.31 4.07 -3.37
C ARG A 246 18.48 4.55 -4.81
N GLU A 247 19.01 5.76 -5.01
CA GLU A 247 19.13 6.41 -6.32
C GLU A 247 20.04 5.64 -7.31
N VAL A 248 20.97 4.82 -6.82
CA VAL A 248 21.84 3.96 -7.62
C VAL A 248 21.60 2.49 -7.31
N ARG A 249 21.46 1.67 -8.36
CA ARG A 249 21.47 0.19 -8.29
C ARG A 249 22.54 -0.37 -9.22
N ILE A 250 23.46 -1.17 -8.70
CA ILE A 250 24.55 -1.80 -9.46
C ILE A 250 24.29 -3.30 -9.53
N LEU A 251 23.99 -3.79 -10.73
CA LEU A 251 23.83 -5.23 -10.99
C LEU A 251 25.19 -5.84 -11.34
N ARG A 252 25.60 -6.87 -10.60
CA ARG A 252 26.86 -7.57 -10.86
C ARG A 252 26.65 -8.90 -11.56
N ARG A 253 27.68 -9.33 -12.30
CA ARG A 253 27.70 -10.62 -12.99
C ARG A 253 27.78 -11.81 -12.04
N ASP A 254 28.20 -11.60 -10.80
CA ASP A 254 28.23 -12.63 -9.75
C ASP A 254 26.86 -12.88 -9.10
N GLY A 255 25.81 -12.19 -9.56
CA GLY A 255 24.45 -12.30 -9.04
C GLY A 255 24.14 -11.38 -7.86
N THR A 256 25.13 -10.63 -7.34
CA THR A 256 24.90 -9.64 -6.28
C THR A 256 24.37 -8.32 -6.84
N THR A 257 23.70 -7.55 -5.97
CA THR A 257 23.22 -6.20 -6.28
C THR A 257 23.63 -5.27 -5.15
N ASP A 258 24.25 -4.14 -5.52
CA ASP A 258 24.51 -3.06 -4.58
C ASP A 258 23.54 -1.91 -4.81
N THR A 259 23.32 -1.14 -3.74
CA THR A 259 22.55 0.08 -3.79
C THR A 259 23.26 1.20 -3.05
N GLU A 260 23.27 2.40 -3.63
CA GLU A 260 24.02 3.55 -3.11
C GLU A 260 23.23 4.86 -3.26
N GLY A 261 23.70 5.90 -2.57
CA GLY A 261 23.15 7.24 -2.69
C GLY A 261 21.94 7.49 -1.80
N ARG A 262 21.17 8.56 -2.04
CA ARG A 262 19.99 8.89 -1.21
C ARG A 262 18.81 7.98 -1.52
N PHE A 263 17.86 7.89 -0.59
CA PHE A 263 16.55 7.32 -0.88
C PHE A 263 15.77 8.30 -1.75
N VAL A 264 15.03 7.75 -2.71
CA VAL A 264 14.12 8.45 -3.60
C VAL A 264 12.81 7.70 -3.53
N GLU A 265 11.74 8.41 -3.21
CA GLU A 265 10.39 7.88 -3.26
C GLU A 265 10.08 7.45 -4.69
N VAL A 266 9.59 6.22 -4.86
CA VAL A 266 9.23 5.66 -6.18
C VAL A 266 7.76 5.27 -6.28
N SER A 267 7.06 5.33 -5.15
CA SER A 267 5.67 5.00 -4.97
C SER A 267 5.17 5.70 -3.72
N ARG A 268 3.98 6.29 -3.81
CA ARG A 268 3.28 6.89 -2.68
C ARG A 268 1.78 6.70 -2.84
N LEU A 269 1.07 6.65 -1.73
CA LEU A 269 -0.38 6.55 -1.74
C LEU A 269 -0.96 7.13 -0.46
N GLY A 270 -1.99 7.97 -0.61
CA GLY A 270 -2.72 8.60 0.49
C GLY A 270 -4.22 8.61 0.22
N GLU A 271 -4.58 8.95 -1.01
CA GLU A 271 -5.96 8.89 -1.51
C GLU A 271 -6.02 7.89 -2.68
N PRO A 272 -7.03 7.02 -2.68
CA PRO A 272 -7.11 6.03 -3.72
C PRO A 272 -7.51 6.51 -5.09
N LEU A 273 -7.08 5.77 -6.10
CA LEU A 273 -7.33 5.99 -7.53
C LEU A 273 -6.80 7.33 -8.06
N ILE A 274 -6.12 8.13 -7.23
CA ILE A 274 -5.54 9.39 -7.63
C ILE A 274 -4.47 9.14 -8.69
N ASN A 275 -3.48 8.30 -8.39
CA ASN A 275 -2.41 8.05 -9.34
C ASN A 275 -2.93 7.28 -10.56
N GLU A 276 -3.90 6.39 -10.37
CA GLU A 276 -4.46 5.42 -11.31
C GLU A 276 -5.33 6.10 -12.38
N ALA A 277 -6.27 6.95 -11.96
CA ALA A 277 -7.34 7.47 -12.80
C ALA A 277 -7.33 9.00 -12.94
N VAL A 278 -6.63 9.72 -12.05
CA VAL A 278 -6.61 11.19 -12.05
C VAL A 278 -5.32 11.75 -12.64
N ILE A 279 -4.17 11.22 -12.23
CA ILE A 279 -2.88 11.66 -12.73
C ILE A 279 -2.64 11.11 -14.15
N PRO A 280 -2.35 11.95 -15.15
CA PRO A 280 -2.08 11.48 -16.51
C PRO A 280 -0.86 10.56 -16.57
N LEU A 281 -0.88 9.57 -17.47
CA LEU A 281 0.17 8.56 -17.62
C LEU A 281 1.61 9.13 -17.63
N GLY A 282 1.85 10.22 -18.37
CA GLY A 282 3.17 10.84 -18.47
C GLY A 282 3.61 11.64 -17.24
N ARG A 283 2.76 11.75 -16.21
CA ARG A 283 3.03 12.46 -14.95
C ARG A 283 3.06 11.53 -13.73
N LYS A 284 2.61 10.29 -13.85
CA LYS A 284 2.50 9.33 -12.74
C LYS A 284 3.83 9.08 -12.03
N ASP A 285 4.90 8.83 -12.79
CA ASP A 285 6.22 8.61 -12.20
C ASP A 285 6.77 9.85 -11.48
N PHE A 286 6.39 11.04 -11.93
CA PHE A 286 6.77 12.30 -11.26
C PHE A 286 5.92 12.52 -10.00
N TRP A 287 4.63 12.22 -10.05
CA TRP A 287 3.74 12.25 -8.89
C TRP A 287 4.20 11.26 -7.80
N ASN A 288 4.62 10.05 -8.17
CA ASN A 288 5.20 9.06 -7.25
C ASN A 288 6.55 9.48 -6.63
N ARG A 289 7.16 10.57 -7.10
CA ARG A 289 8.46 11.10 -6.65
C ARG A 289 8.34 12.46 -5.97
N SER A 290 7.12 12.95 -5.78
CA SER A 290 6.85 14.25 -5.16
C SER A 290 6.20 14.04 -3.80
N GLU A 291 6.48 14.92 -2.86
CA GLU A 291 5.87 14.86 -1.53
C GLU A 291 4.50 15.54 -1.54
N PRO A 292 3.56 15.15 -0.66
CA PRO A 292 2.21 15.75 -0.63
C PRO A 292 2.20 17.27 -0.44
N GLU A 293 3.22 17.85 0.18
CA GLU A 293 3.37 19.31 0.29
C GLU A 293 3.43 20.02 -1.06
N ASP A 294 3.88 19.33 -2.12
CA ASP A 294 4.01 19.87 -3.46
C ASP A 294 2.78 19.64 -4.35
N ASP A 295 1.70 19.03 -3.82
CA ASP A 295 0.55 18.56 -4.62
C ASP A 295 -0.21 19.67 -5.37
N ALA A 296 -0.02 20.92 -4.97
CA ALA A 296 -0.53 22.08 -5.70
C ALA A 296 -0.11 22.07 -7.19
N GLN A 297 1.03 21.47 -7.54
CA GLN A 297 1.48 21.31 -8.92
C GLN A 297 0.63 20.34 -9.77
N PHE A 298 -0.22 19.53 -9.14
CA PHE A 298 -1.14 18.59 -9.78
C PHE A 298 -2.62 19.03 -9.67
N ALA A 299 -2.90 20.15 -9.01
CA ALA A 299 -4.26 20.60 -8.72
C ALA A 299 -5.20 20.67 -9.93
N SER A 300 -4.68 20.95 -11.13
CA SER A 300 -5.47 20.97 -12.36
C SER A 300 -6.03 19.59 -12.75
N PHE A 301 -5.32 18.51 -12.40
CA PHE A 301 -5.80 17.14 -12.61
C PHE A 301 -6.87 16.76 -11.59
N TYR A 302 -6.76 17.22 -10.34
CA TYR A 302 -7.77 16.98 -9.31
C TYR A 302 -9.08 17.75 -9.57
N THR A 303 -8.97 19.01 -9.99
CA THR A 303 -10.12 19.91 -10.18
C THR A 303 -10.81 19.76 -11.53
N SER A 304 -10.12 19.19 -12.52
CA SER A 304 -10.66 18.92 -13.86
C SER A 304 -10.17 17.56 -14.38
N PRO A 305 -10.53 16.45 -13.69
CA PRO A 305 -9.98 15.14 -13.98
C PRO A 305 -10.37 14.66 -15.39
N GLU A 306 -9.43 13.97 -16.04
CA GLU A 306 -9.66 13.38 -17.36
C GLU A 306 -10.75 12.31 -17.31
N VAL A 307 -10.80 11.50 -16.23
CA VAL A 307 -11.81 10.46 -16.05
C VAL A 307 -13.23 11.00 -16.21
N SER A 308 -13.58 12.15 -15.61
CA SER A 308 -14.92 12.74 -15.77
C SER A 308 -15.21 13.22 -17.20
N ARG A 309 -14.20 13.65 -17.95
CA ARG A 309 -14.37 14.01 -19.37
C ARG A 309 -14.57 12.75 -20.23
N LEU A 310 -13.82 11.68 -19.93
CA LEU A 310 -13.95 10.40 -20.62
C LEU A 310 -15.29 9.74 -20.32
N GLU A 311 -15.79 9.77 -19.09
CA GLU A 311 -17.13 9.28 -18.74
C GLU A 311 -18.22 9.97 -19.58
N ASN A 312 -18.16 11.30 -19.69
CA ASN A 312 -19.09 12.06 -20.53
C ASN A 312 -18.96 11.71 -22.03
N LEU A 313 -17.76 11.42 -22.51
CA LEU A 313 -17.55 11.01 -23.90
C LEU A 313 -18.07 9.59 -24.16
N LEU A 314 -17.80 8.67 -23.24
CA LEU A 314 -18.06 7.24 -23.38
C LEU A 314 -19.51 6.88 -23.05
N TYR A 315 -20.16 7.61 -22.15
CA TYR A 315 -21.52 7.33 -21.67
C TYR A 315 -22.49 8.52 -21.84
N GLY A 316 -22.10 9.58 -22.56
CA GLY A 316 -22.82 10.86 -22.57
C GLY A 316 -24.30 10.81 -23.01
N SER A 317 -24.70 9.82 -23.80
CA SER A 317 -26.12 9.61 -24.14
C SER A 317 -26.96 9.10 -22.96
N ALA A 318 -26.31 8.59 -21.91
CA ALA A 318 -26.93 8.01 -20.73
C ALA A 318 -26.74 8.85 -19.45
N LEU A 319 -25.81 9.80 -19.45
CA LEU A 319 -25.56 10.67 -18.31
C LEU A 319 -26.45 11.91 -18.35
N ALA A 320 -27.12 12.21 -17.24
CA ALA A 320 -27.79 13.49 -17.04
C ALA A 320 -26.81 14.50 -16.44
N PRO A 321 -26.86 15.79 -16.84
CA PRO A 321 -26.07 16.82 -16.19
C PRO A 321 -26.35 16.87 -14.69
N ILE A 322 -25.30 16.88 -13.87
CA ILE A 322 -25.43 17.17 -12.43
C ILE A 322 -25.60 18.70 -12.30
N ASP A 323 -26.72 19.14 -11.73
CA ASP A 323 -26.96 20.56 -11.45
C ASP A 323 -26.13 21.02 -10.25
N VAL A 324 -24.90 21.44 -10.54
CA VAL A 324 -23.95 22.01 -9.56
C VAL A 324 -24.34 23.40 -9.06
N THR A 325 -25.47 23.97 -9.51
CA THR A 325 -25.98 25.27 -9.03
C THR A 325 -27.03 25.13 -7.92
N SER A 326 -27.52 23.92 -7.66
CA SER A 326 -28.42 23.65 -6.54
C SER A 326 -27.64 23.59 -5.22
N ALA A 327 -27.59 24.73 -4.51
CA ALA A 327 -27.07 24.81 -3.15
C ALA A 327 -27.98 24.03 -2.18
N ASP A 328 -27.89 22.70 -2.12
CA ASP A 328 -28.43 21.94 -0.99
C ASP A 328 -27.42 22.02 0.15
N ARG A 329 -27.50 23.10 0.94
CA ARG A 329 -26.86 23.22 2.24
C ARG A 329 -27.56 22.28 3.22
N ARG A 330 -27.31 20.99 3.14
CA ARG A 330 -27.64 20.04 4.20
C ARG A 330 -26.45 19.10 4.37
N HIS A 331 -25.94 19.09 5.60
CA HIS A 331 -24.69 18.47 6.06
C HIS A 331 -23.46 19.37 5.95
N GLU A 332 -23.45 20.41 6.81
CA GLU A 332 -22.28 20.66 7.69
C GLU A 332 -22.38 19.76 8.93
#